data_AF-A0A969LIP4-F1
#
_entry.id   AF-A0A969LIP4-F1
#
_cell.length_a   1.000
_cell.length_b   1.000
_cell.length_c   1.000
_cell.angle_alpha   90.00
_cell.angle_beta   90.00
_cell.angle_gamma   90.00
#
_symmetry.space_group_name_H-M   'P 1'
#
loop_
_entity.id
_entity.type
_entity.pdbx_description
1 polymer ?
#
loop_
_entity_poly.entity_id
_entity_poly.type
_entity_poly.pdbx_seq_one_letter_code
_entity_poly.pdbx_strand_id
1 'polypeptide(L)'
;MATKFGYQRGRAEDGGWFHTYDKSFRDAGVMVVIEFTGSPLPEENQPSALISLSFRKLRGTTTGGLMALSDVPPVLLAESWRDLHDIADKGTGLDPEWKKKANHGY
;
A
#
# COMPACT_ATOMS: atom_id res chain seq x y z
N MET A 1 -5.40 9.55 -0.58
CA MET A 1 -6.67 8.77 -0.60
C MET A 1 -6.71 7.64 0.45
N ALA A 2 -5.66 6.80 0.53
CA ALA A 2 -5.52 5.76 1.56
C ALA A 2 -5.45 6.32 3.00
N THR A 3 -5.00 7.57 3.16
CA THR A 3 -4.95 8.28 4.45
C THR A 3 -6.29 8.40 5.17
N LYS A 4 -7.41 8.42 4.43
CA LYS A 4 -8.77 8.40 5.02
C LYS A 4 -9.09 7.09 5.75
N PHE A 5 -8.39 6.01 5.42
CA PHE A 5 -8.51 4.70 6.05
C PHE A 5 -7.43 4.47 7.13
N GLY A 6 -6.67 5.51 7.50
CA GLY A 6 -5.62 5.44 8.52
C GLY A 6 -4.27 4.92 8.01
N TYR A 7 -4.10 4.77 6.69
CA TYR A 7 -2.79 4.49 6.11
C TYR A 7 -1.90 5.74 6.14
N GLN A 8 -0.62 5.53 6.35
CA GLN A 8 0.40 6.56 6.27
C GLN A 8 1.24 6.31 5.03
N ARG A 9 1.84 7.39 4.51
CA ARG A 9 2.79 7.28 3.43
C ARG A 9 4.04 6.51 3.89
N GLY A 10 4.50 5.58 3.06
CA GLY A 10 5.81 4.97 3.21
C GLY A 10 6.95 6.01 3.09
N ARG A 11 8.17 5.55 3.31
CA ARG A 11 9.35 6.41 3.13
C ARG A 11 9.48 6.80 1.65
N ALA A 12 9.78 8.07 1.39
CA ALA A 12 10.14 8.51 0.04
C ALA A 12 11.57 8.03 -0.30
N GLU A 13 11.76 7.61 -1.55
CA GLU A 13 13.05 7.25 -2.13
C GLU A 13 13.77 8.48 -2.69
N ASP A 14 14.99 8.27 -3.20
CA ASP A 14 15.76 9.30 -3.87
C ASP A 14 14.99 9.84 -5.08
N GLY A 15 14.86 11.18 -5.15
CA GLY A 15 14.02 11.85 -6.14
C GLY A 15 12.62 12.22 -5.65
N GLY A 16 12.29 11.94 -4.38
CA GLY A 16 11.05 12.41 -3.77
C GLY A 16 9.81 11.64 -4.22
N TRP A 17 9.96 10.37 -4.59
CA TRP A 17 8.83 9.48 -4.90
C TRP A 17 8.58 8.53 -3.74
N PHE A 18 7.33 8.08 -3.57
CA PHE A 18 7.00 7.04 -2.61
C PHE A 18 6.11 5.99 -3.27
N HIS A 19 6.23 4.74 -2.81
CA HIS A 19 5.61 3.58 -3.46
C HIS A 19 4.70 2.76 -2.55
N THR A 20 4.62 3.09 -1.27
CA THR A 20 3.78 2.36 -0.32
C THR A 20 2.88 3.26 0.52
N TYR A 21 1.75 2.66 0.91
CA TYR A 21 0.92 3.11 2.01
C TYR A 21 0.93 2.03 3.10
N ASP A 22 1.25 2.42 4.33
CA ASP A 22 1.46 1.51 5.45
C ASP A 22 0.43 1.78 6.56
N LYS A 23 -0.14 0.72 7.16
CA LYS A 23 -1.05 0.81 8.31
C LYS A 23 -0.64 -0.20 9.37
N SER A 24 -0.40 0.28 10.59
CA SER A 24 0.12 -0.54 11.70
C SER A 24 -0.98 -0.92 12.69
N PHE A 25 -1.18 -2.22 12.88
CA PHE A 25 -2.01 -2.79 13.95
C PHE A 25 -1.07 -3.32 15.04
N ARG A 26 -0.65 -2.41 15.93
CA ARG A 26 0.40 -2.70 16.93
C ARG A 26 0.02 -3.81 17.90
N ASP A 27 -1.23 -3.83 18.36
CA ASP A 27 -1.75 -4.85 19.28
C ASP A 27 -1.79 -6.24 18.64
N ALA A 28 -1.97 -6.29 17.31
CA ALA A 28 -1.93 -7.53 16.54
C ALA A 28 -0.51 -7.90 16.09
N GLY A 29 0.47 -7.01 16.24
CA GLY A 29 1.81 -7.20 15.69
C GLY A 29 1.83 -7.31 14.17
N VAL A 30 0.93 -6.60 13.47
CA VAL A 30 0.78 -6.67 12.00
C VAL A 30 0.90 -5.29 11.35
N MET A 31 1.69 -5.20 10.29
CA MET A 31 1.71 -4.05 9.39
C MET A 31 1.13 -4.45 8.03
N VAL A 32 0.18 -3.66 7.55
CA VAL A 32 -0.40 -3.79 6.21
C VAL A 32 0.31 -2.83 5.28
N VAL A 33 0.72 -3.30 4.11
CA VAL A 33 1.44 -2.52 3.10
C VAL A 33 0.68 -2.63 1.79
N ILE A 34 0.28 -1.49 1.25
CA ILE A 34 -0.27 -1.36 -0.10
C ILE A 34 0.83 -0.76 -0.97
N GLU A 35 1.27 -1.49 -1.98
CA GLU A 35 2.24 -1.04 -2.97
C GLU A 35 1.53 -0.53 -4.22
N PHE A 36 2.09 0.50 -4.85
CA PHE A 36 1.54 1.10 -6.06
C PHE A 36 2.68 1.66 -6.96
N THR A 37 2.36 2.11 -8.17
CA THR A 37 3.36 2.56 -9.17
C THR A 37 4.18 3.79 -8.75
N GLY A 38 3.78 4.43 -7.66
CA GLY A 38 4.48 5.58 -7.09
C GLY A 38 3.77 6.91 -7.33
N SER A 39 4.08 7.89 -6.50
CA SER A 39 3.64 9.27 -6.64
C SER A 39 4.77 10.22 -6.19
N PRO A 40 5.00 11.35 -6.89
CA PRO A 40 6.00 12.32 -6.51
C PRO A 40 5.57 13.12 -5.28
N LEU A 41 6.53 13.83 -4.68
CA LEU A 41 6.30 14.80 -3.62
C LEU A 41 6.49 16.24 -4.16
N PRO A 42 5.55 17.18 -3.92
CA PRO A 42 4.28 17.00 -3.21
C PRO A 42 3.30 16.08 -3.96
N GLU A 43 2.40 15.41 -3.22
CA GLU A 43 1.46 14.43 -3.80
C GLU A 43 0.55 15.12 -4.82
N GLU A 44 0.70 14.74 -6.08
CA GLU A 44 -0.21 15.13 -7.16
C GLU A 44 -1.30 14.09 -7.32
N ASN A 45 -2.51 14.52 -7.72
CA ASN A 45 -3.60 13.62 -8.12
C ASN A 45 -3.32 13.01 -9.50
N GLN A 46 -2.23 12.26 -9.61
CA GLN A 46 -1.85 11.55 -10.82
C GLN A 46 -2.38 10.11 -10.76
N PRO A 47 -2.76 9.50 -11.91
CA PRO A 47 -3.14 8.11 -11.94
C PRO A 47 -1.92 7.23 -11.57
N SER A 48 -2.02 6.50 -10.46
CA SER A 48 -1.05 5.48 -10.02
C SER A 48 -1.74 4.14 -9.71
N ALA A 49 -1.28 3.06 -10.35
CA ALA A 49 -1.93 1.76 -10.23
C ALA A 49 -1.50 1.03 -8.96
N LEU A 50 -2.44 0.32 -8.32
CA LEU A 50 -2.15 -0.58 -7.22
C LEU A 50 -1.41 -1.83 -7.72
N ILE A 51 -0.36 -2.23 -7.01
CA ILE A 51 0.50 -3.36 -7.37
C ILE A 51 0.23 -4.55 -6.45
N SER A 52 0.26 -4.34 -5.12
CA SER A 52 0.14 -5.44 -4.16
C SER A 52 -0.47 -5.01 -2.83
N LEU A 53 -1.09 -5.99 -2.15
CA LEU A 53 -1.45 -5.92 -0.74
C LEU A 53 -0.63 -7.00 -0.01
N SER A 54 0.18 -6.59 0.96
CA SER A 54 1.03 -7.50 1.73
C SER A 54 0.95 -7.23 3.22
N PHE A 55 1.30 -8.25 4.01
CA PHE A 55 1.28 -8.19 5.47
C PHE A 55 2.66 -8.53 6.01
N ARG A 56 3.13 -7.76 6.99
CA ARG A 56 4.43 -7.94 7.62
C ARG A 56 4.28 -8.03 9.13
N LYS A 57 5.13 -8.84 9.76
CA LYS A 57 5.20 -8.89 11.23
C LYS A 57 5.71 -7.54 11.74
N LEU A 58 5.14 -7.04 12.82
CA LEU A 58 5.64 -5.86 13.54
C LEU A 58 6.42 -6.33 14.77
N ARG A 59 7.63 -5.80 14.95
CA ARG A 59 8.51 -6.06 16.10
C ARG A 59 8.79 -4.74 16.80
N GLY A 60 7.98 -4.40 17.80
CA GLY A 60 8.04 -3.11 18.48
C GLY A 60 7.73 -1.95 17.52
N THR A 61 8.73 -1.11 17.24
CA THR A 61 8.65 0.00 16.28
C THR A 61 9.15 -0.36 14.89
N THR A 62 9.64 -1.58 14.69
CA THR A 62 10.28 -2.02 13.43
C THR A 62 9.41 -3.01 12.67
N THR A 63 9.52 -2.99 11.35
CA THR A 63 8.87 -3.97 10.47
C THR A 63 9.75 -5.20 10.30
N GLY A 64 9.18 -6.37 10.52
CA GLY A 64 9.77 -7.68 10.27
C GLY A 64 9.47 -8.24 8.88
N GLY A 65 9.59 -9.57 8.74
CA GLY A 65 9.38 -10.29 7.48
C GLY A 65 7.91 -10.34 7.04
N LEU A 66 7.70 -10.74 5.78
CA LEU A 66 6.39 -11.03 5.21
C LEU A 66 5.68 -12.14 5.98
N MET A 67 4.36 -12.04 6.09
CA MET A 67 3.49 -13.07 6.66
C MET A 67 2.81 -13.86 5.55
N ALA A 68 2.65 -15.17 5.78
CA ALA A 68 1.73 -15.96 4.98
C ALA A 68 0.29 -15.50 5.25
N LEU A 69 -0.59 -15.57 4.24
CA LEU A 69 -2.01 -15.21 4.41
C LEU A 69 -2.71 -16.06 5.49
N SER A 70 -2.26 -17.31 5.69
CA SER A 70 -2.74 -18.18 6.76
C SER A 70 -2.41 -17.69 8.17
N ASP A 71 -1.40 -16.82 8.31
CA ASP A 71 -0.95 -16.28 9.59
C ASP A 71 -1.57 -14.89 9.87
N VAL A 72 -2.29 -14.31 8.90
CA VAL A 72 -2.95 -13.02 9.06
C VAL A 72 -4.28 -13.23 9.81
N PRO A 73 -4.56 -12.46 10.88
CA PRO A 73 -5.87 -12.49 11.52
C PRO A 73 -6.99 -12.28 10.48
N PRO A 74 -8.00 -13.17 10.37
CA PRO A 74 -9.00 -13.11 9.31
C PRO A 74 -9.73 -11.77 9.20
N VAL A 75 -9.99 -11.13 10.35
CA VAL A 75 -10.60 -9.79 10.40
C VAL A 75 -9.72 -8.73 9.73
N LEU A 76 -8.41 -8.74 9.99
CA LEU A 76 -7.47 -7.80 9.38
C LEU A 76 -7.32 -8.04 7.88
N LEU A 77 -7.35 -9.30 7.45
CA LEU A 77 -7.34 -9.64 6.03
C LEU A 77 -8.58 -9.09 5.32
N ALA A 78 -9.77 -9.33 5.88
CA ALA A 78 -11.03 -8.86 5.31
C ALA A 78 -11.12 -7.32 5.28
N GLU A 79 -10.73 -6.64 6.36
CA GLU A 79 -10.69 -5.18 6.42
C GLU A 79 -9.71 -4.59 5.41
N SER A 80 -8.48 -5.12 5.35
CA SER A 80 -7.46 -4.63 4.42
C SER A 80 -7.84 -4.87 2.96
N TRP A 81 -8.52 -5.98 2.67
CA TRP A 81 -9.04 -6.28 1.35
C TRP A 81 -10.13 -5.28 0.93
N ARG A 82 -11.05 -4.96 1.85
CA ARG A 82 -12.08 -3.94 1.62
C ARG A 82 -11.46 -2.55 1.43
N ASP A 83 -10.51 -2.17 2.29
CA ASP A 83 -9.78 -0.90 2.17
C ASP A 83 -9.10 -0.80 0.79
N LEU A 84 -8.45 -1.88 0.33
CA LEU A 84 -7.82 -1.94 -0.99
C LEU A 84 -8.83 -1.71 -2.13
N HIS A 85 -10.01 -2.35 -2.07
CA HIS A 85 -11.06 -2.16 -3.07
C HIS A 85 -11.62 -0.73 -3.08
N ASP A 86 -11.91 -0.16 -1.91
CA ASP A 86 -12.36 1.23 -1.81
C ASP A 86 -11.30 2.22 -2.32
N ILE A 87 -10.01 1.90 -2.14
CA ILE A 87 -8.87 2.67 -2.68
C ILE A 87 -8.76 2.48 -4.20
N ALA A 88 -9.03 1.29 -4.72
CA ALA A 88 -9.05 1.08 -6.17
C ALA A 88 -10.19 1.90 -6.81
N ASP A 89 -11.41 1.83 -6.25
CA ASP A 89 -12.61 2.45 -6.81
C ASP A 89 -12.56 3.98 -6.85
N LYS A 90 -11.97 4.61 -5.83
CA LYS A 90 -11.90 6.08 -5.75
C LYS A 90 -10.68 6.67 -6.46
N GLY A 91 -9.77 5.83 -6.94
CA GLY A 91 -8.39 6.20 -7.32
C GLY A 91 -7.99 5.60 -8.66
N THR A 92 -6.84 4.90 -8.66
CA THR A 92 -6.18 4.29 -9.83
C THR A 92 -7.01 3.25 -10.61
N GLY A 93 -7.93 2.61 -9.89
CA GLY A 93 -8.39 1.27 -10.20
C GLY A 93 -7.28 0.21 -10.06
N LEU A 94 -7.68 -1.04 -10.33
CA LEU A 94 -6.78 -2.13 -10.71
C LEU A 94 -6.70 -2.11 -12.24
N ASP A 95 -5.86 -1.24 -12.81
CA ASP A 95 -5.70 -1.19 -14.26
C ASP A 95 -4.88 -2.41 -14.74
N PRO A 96 -5.48 -3.42 -15.41
CA PRO A 96 -4.74 -4.61 -15.84
C PRO A 96 -3.64 -4.30 -16.85
N GLU A 97 -3.69 -3.13 -17.49
CA GLU A 97 -2.71 -2.65 -18.48
C GLU A 97 -1.74 -1.62 -17.87
N TRP A 98 -1.72 -1.45 -16.54
CA TRP A 98 -0.89 -0.43 -15.88
C TRP A 98 0.57 -0.50 -16.28
N LYS A 99 1.12 -1.71 -16.50
CA LYS A 99 2.51 -1.92 -16.92
C LYS A 99 2.84 -1.26 -18.26
N LYS A 100 1.86 -1.16 -19.17
CA LYS A 100 2.04 -0.48 -20.46
C LYS A 100 1.95 1.03 -20.33
N LYS A 101 1.22 1.53 -19.33
CA LYS A 101 1.01 2.96 -19.06
C LYS A 101 2.08 3.57 -18.16
N ALA A 102 2.72 2.75 -17.32
CA ALA A 102 3.82 3.15 -16.45
C ALA A 102 5.17 3.30 -17.18
N ASN A 103 5.22 3.02 -18.50
CA ASN A 103 6.43 3.19 -19.30
C ASN A 103 6.68 4.68 -19.59
N HIS A 104 7.08 5.44 -18.57
CA HIS A 104 7.83 6.67 -18.79
C HIS A 104 9.29 6.24 -19.02
N GLY A 105 9.76 6.48 -20.25
CA GLY A 105 11.12 6.16 -20.66
C GLY A 105 12.16 6.73 -19.69
N TYR A 106 13.17 5.91 -19.41
CA TYR A 106 14.44 6.36 -18.88
C TYR A 106 15.12 7.33 -19.86
#